data_AF-A0A2V9YW03-F1
#
_entry.id   AF-A0A2V9YW03-F1
#
_cell.length_a   1.000
_cell.length_b   1.000
_cell.length_c   1.000
_cell.angle_alpha   90.00
_cell.angle_beta   90.00
_cell.angle_gamma   90.00
#
_symmetry.space_group_name_H-M   'P 1'
#
loop_
_entity.id
_entity.type
_entity.pdbx_description
1 polymer ?
#
loop_
_entity_poly.entity_id
_entity_poly.type
_entity_poly.pdbx_seq_one_letter_code
_entity_poly.pdbx_strand_id
1 'polypeptide(L)'
;MSFAGPVSKQRALENELLETGARILKQLGIDRRQFFRMTCGMAAGFGAMDSVFGRFFRLDAAELYDPAAVAALKTDYFIFDVQTHHVAVGRHFIGPLDVFDTRRSARRFNPVLKGKEPKQSDFELENYIKEVFLDSDTDVACLSGVPDQSEDKMILSPDQMARTRNIVNELTRCERMMSHGLFSPDLGTKNLENMHRQAESLKIDAWKGYTGQGLGADRDGWWMDDEKIAYPALQYSRDKLKIRNICLHKGKAIGVFNEAHCHPKDMVKVSKDLPELNFLIYHSGLKSVEDALPASEDGFRRNPYVPWVSDLCEYRRKNPHMTNVYMELGTSFGTAVVTSPMLGRTCWE
;
A
#
# COMPACT_ATOMS: atom_id res chain seq x y z
N MET A 1 12.55 8.86 1.76
CA MET A 1 11.26 9.25 2.36
C MET A 1 11.55 9.96 3.67
N SER A 2 11.28 11.25 3.69
CA SER A 2 11.39 12.13 4.84
C SER A 2 9.99 12.29 5.40
N PHE A 3 9.61 11.46 6.39
CA PHE A 3 8.33 11.58 7.11
C PHE A 3 8.34 12.72 8.13
N ALA A 4 9.01 13.83 7.83
CA ALA A 4 9.04 14.98 8.70
C ALA A 4 7.81 15.85 8.39
N GLY A 5 6.71 15.61 9.10
CA GLY A 5 5.66 16.62 9.26
C GLY A 5 6.22 17.87 9.98
N PRO A 6 5.40 18.90 10.25
CA PRO A 6 5.85 20.08 10.98
C PRO A 6 6.42 19.63 12.33
N VAL A 7 7.74 19.76 12.50
CA VAL A 7 8.48 19.20 13.65
C VAL A 7 7.87 19.65 14.99
N SER A 8 7.28 20.85 15.03
CA SER A 8 6.58 21.38 16.21
C SER A 8 5.28 20.64 16.53
N LYS A 9 4.40 20.37 15.54
CA LYS A 9 3.14 19.65 15.76
C LYS A 9 3.37 18.18 16.07
N GLN A 10 4.35 17.55 15.41
CA GLN A 10 4.72 16.16 15.71
C GLN A 10 5.28 16.00 17.12
N ARG A 11 6.11 16.95 17.60
CA ARG A 11 6.54 16.99 19.01
C ARG A 11 5.38 17.25 19.98
N ALA A 12 4.45 18.13 19.62
CA ALA A 12 3.26 18.37 20.44
C ALA A 12 2.39 17.11 20.56
N LEU A 13 2.22 16.35 19.48
CA LEU A 13 1.53 15.06 19.48
C LEU A 13 2.22 14.05 20.40
N GLU A 14 3.54 13.90 20.29
CA GLU A 14 4.30 12.99 21.15
C GLU A 14 4.15 13.35 22.63
N ASN A 15 4.25 14.64 22.97
CA ASN A 15 4.07 15.12 24.33
C ASN A 15 2.65 14.85 24.84
N GLU A 16 1.62 15.21 24.06
CA GLU A 16 0.21 15.01 24.42
C GLU A 16 -0.10 13.52 24.66
N LEU A 17 0.42 12.64 23.79
CA LEU A 17 0.26 11.20 23.92
C LEU A 17 0.91 10.68 25.21
N LEU A 18 2.12 11.13 25.52
CA LEU A 18 2.85 10.72 26.72
C LEU A 18 2.18 11.25 28.00
N GLU A 19 1.70 12.49 28.01
CA GLU A 19 0.99 13.09 29.15
C GLU A 19 -0.35 12.41 29.39
N THR A 20 -1.15 12.20 28.33
CA THR A 20 -2.42 11.48 28.40
C THR A 20 -2.20 10.04 28.86
N GLY A 21 -1.22 9.33 28.29
CA GLY A 21 -0.86 7.98 28.72
C GLY A 21 -0.42 7.91 30.18
N ALA A 22 0.42 8.85 30.64
CA ALA A 22 0.90 8.91 32.02
C ALA A 22 -0.23 9.14 33.05
N ARG A 23 -1.22 9.96 32.70
CA ARG A 23 -2.41 10.19 33.52
C ARG A 23 -3.27 8.92 33.63
N ILE A 24 -3.52 8.26 32.50
CA ILE A 24 -4.39 7.08 32.43
C ILE A 24 -3.73 5.86 33.09
N LEU A 25 -2.46 5.59 32.80
CA LEU A 25 -1.77 4.41 33.37
C LEU A 25 -1.72 4.45 34.89
N LYS A 26 -1.65 5.65 35.50
CA LYS A 26 -1.69 5.83 36.96
C LYS A 26 -3.06 5.43 37.53
N GLN A 27 -4.12 5.73 36.80
CA GLN A 27 -5.48 5.38 37.20
C GLN A 27 -5.77 3.89 37.03
N LEU A 28 -5.22 3.27 35.99
CA LEU A 28 -5.37 1.84 35.71
C LEU A 28 -4.41 0.94 36.50
N GLY A 29 -3.36 1.51 37.12
CA GLY A 29 -2.37 0.74 37.88
C GLY A 29 -1.49 -0.17 37.02
N ILE A 30 -1.26 0.19 35.75
CA ILE A 30 -0.47 -0.58 34.79
C ILE A 30 0.76 0.20 34.32
N ASP A 31 1.75 -0.50 33.76
CA ASP A 31 2.93 0.16 33.21
C ASP A 31 2.69 0.73 31.80
N ARG A 32 3.57 1.65 31.39
CA ARG A 32 3.50 2.34 30.10
C ARG A 32 3.51 1.39 28.91
N ARG A 33 4.32 0.33 28.94
CA ARG A 33 4.46 -0.62 27.83
C ARG A 33 3.21 -1.49 27.72
N GLN A 34 2.63 -1.87 28.85
CA GLN A 34 1.35 -2.57 28.88
C GLN A 34 0.24 -1.70 28.29
N PHE A 35 0.12 -0.44 28.72
CA PHE A 35 -0.92 0.48 28.22
C PHE A 35 -0.86 0.67 26.71
N PHE A 36 0.32 0.98 26.14
CA PHE A 36 0.46 1.20 24.70
C PHE A 36 0.40 -0.07 23.83
N ARG A 37 0.30 -1.26 24.45
CA ARG A 37 -0.02 -2.52 23.74
C ARG A 37 -1.51 -2.83 23.72
N MET A 38 -2.32 -2.09 24.46
CA MET A 38 -3.76 -2.26 24.51
C MET A 38 -4.46 -1.34 23.51
N THR A 39 -5.71 -1.64 23.19
CA THR A 39 -6.57 -0.79 22.36
C THR A 39 -6.75 0.61 22.95
N CYS A 40 -6.76 0.75 24.28
CA CYS A 40 -6.76 2.06 24.97
C CYS A 40 -5.56 2.94 24.58
N GLY A 41 -4.39 2.33 24.34
CA GLY A 41 -3.20 3.04 23.88
C GLY A 41 -3.36 3.61 22.47
N MET A 42 -4.05 2.89 21.59
CA MET A 42 -4.41 3.38 20.25
C MET A 42 -5.42 4.52 20.33
N ALA A 43 -6.46 4.37 21.16
CA ALA A 43 -7.42 5.42 21.49
C ALA A 43 -6.73 6.71 21.99
N ALA A 44 -5.76 6.58 22.89
CA ALA A 44 -4.95 7.71 23.36
C ALA A 44 -4.15 8.36 22.22
N GLY A 45 -3.63 7.56 21.28
CA GLY A 45 -2.98 8.05 20.06
C GLY A 45 -3.90 8.92 19.21
N PHE A 46 -5.11 8.43 18.90
CA PHE A 46 -6.10 9.20 18.14
C PHE A 46 -6.59 10.43 18.88
N GLY A 47 -6.81 10.34 20.20
CA GLY A 47 -7.18 11.51 21.02
C GLY A 47 -6.10 12.59 21.02
N ALA A 48 -4.82 12.19 21.12
CA ALA A 48 -3.70 13.13 21.05
C ALA A 48 -3.58 13.77 19.66
N MET A 49 -3.80 13.01 18.58
CA MET A 49 -3.88 13.55 17.22
C MET A 49 -5.01 14.59 17.11
N ASP A 50 -6.17 14.29 17.69
CA ASP A 50 -7.32 15.18 17.66
C ASP A 50 -7.07 16.51 18.40
N SER A 51 -6.40 16.44 19.55
CA SER A 51 -6.02 17.63 20.33
C SER A 51 -5.04 18.54 19.59
N VAL A 52 -4.13 17.99 18.79
CA VAL A 52 -3.05 18.74 18.14
C VAL A 52 -3.41 19.21 16.73
N PHE A 53 -4.06 18.34 15.96
CA PHE A 53 -4.33 18.60 14.54
C PHE A 53 -5.78 19.07 14.30
N GLY A 54 -6.69 18.90 15.26
CA GLY A 54 -8.13 19.10 15.11
C GLY A 54 -8.89 17.78 15.10
N ARG A 55 -10.22 17.79 15.17
CA ARG A 55 -11.03 16.56 15.32
C ARG A 55 -11.15 15.78 14.00
N PHE A 56 -10.52 14.62 13.92
CA PHE A 56 -10.59 13.69 12.77
C PHE A 56 -11.08 12.31 13.16
N PHE A 57 -10.81 11.88 14.38
CA PHE A 57 -11.13 10.53 14.84
C PHE A 57 -12.38 10.56 15.72
N ARG A 58 -13.27 9.59 15.53
CA ARG A 58 -14.38 9.38 16.46
C ARG A 58 -13.85 8.58 17.63
N LEU A 59 -13.84 9.18 18.81
CA LEU A 59 -13.38 8.56 20.05
C LEU A 59 -14.38 8.85 21.18
N ASP A 60 -14.86 7.80 21.84
CA ASP A 60 -15.55 7.92 23.12
C ASP A 60 -14.53 7.98 24.27
N ALA A 61 -14.81 8.81 25.28
CA ALA A 61 -13.92 8.96 26.43
C ALA A 61 -13.68 7.63 27.17
N ALA A 62 -14.64 6.70 27.15
CA ALA A 62 -14.51 5.38 27.77
C ALA A 62 -13.42 4.52 27.10
N GLU A 63 -13.17 4.69 25.80
CA GLU A 63 -12.15 3.95 25.04
C GLU A 63 -10.72 4.19 25.56
N LEU A 64 -10.49 5.32 26.22
CA LEU A 64 -9.21 5.63 26.86
C LEU A 64 -8.92 4.77 28.09
N TYR A 65 -9.95 4.21 28.72
CA TYR A 65 -9.84 3.56 30.03
C TYR A 65 -10.22 2.08 30.01
N ASP A 66 -11.13 1.69 29.13
CA ASP A 66 -11.74 0.37 29.11
C ASP A 66 -11.59 -0.30 27.74
N PRO A 67 -10.79 -1.39 27.62
CA PRO A 67 -10.72 -2.17 26.39
C PRO A 67 -12.08 -2.71 25.93
N ALA A 68 -13.02 -2.95 26.86
CA ALA A 68 -14.36 -3.41 26.52
C ALA A 68 -15.19 -2.31 25.84
N ALA A 69 -14.93 -1.02 26.13
CA ALA A 69 -15.56 0.09 25.41
C ALA A 69 -15.11 0.12 23.94
N VAL A 70 -13.82 -0.13 23.69
CA VAL A 70 -13.31 -0.26 22.31
C VAL A 70 -13.94 -1.48 21.62
N ALA A 71 -14.01 -2.62 22.31
CA ALA A 71 -14.60 -3.84 21.77
C ALA A 71 -16.09 -3.70 21.46
N ALA A 72 -16.86 -2.99 22.29
CA ALA A 72 -18.29 -2.73 22.08
C ALA A 72 -18.58 -1.87 20.84
N LEU A 73 -17.61 -1.03 20.43
CA LEU A 73 -17.69 -0.23 19.21
C LEU A 73 -17.04 -0.93 18.01
N LYS A 74 -16.37 -2.08 18.21
CA LYS A 74 -15.76 -2.85 17.13
C LYS A 74 -16.88 -3.36 16.23
N THR A 75 -16.95 -2.78 15.04
CA THR A 75 -17.77 -3.31 13.96
C THR A 75 -16.99 -4.44 13.32
N ASP A 76 -17.65 -5.57 13.06
CA ASP A 76 -17.04 -6.68 12.34
C ASP A 76 -16.93 -6.28 10.87
N TYR A 77 -15.72 -5.91 10.45
CA TYR A 77 -15.42 -5.49 9.08
C TYR A 77 -14.73 -6.64 8.36
N PHE A 78 -15.13 -6.87 7.12
CA PHE A 78 -14.32 -7.66 6.20
C PHE A 78 -13.09 -6.83 5.77
N ILE A 79 -11.90 -7.29 6.15
CA ILE A 79 -10.63 -6.62 5.83
C ILE A 79 -9.92 -7.37 4.71
N PHE A 80 -9.94 -6.79 3.50
CA PHE A 80 -9.16 -7.26 2.37
C PHE A 80 -7.91 -6.38 2.18
N ASP A 81 -6.74 -6.90 2.56
CA ASP A 81 -5.46 -6.28 2.20
C ASP A 81 -5.07 -6.67 0.76
N VAL A 82 -5.32 -5.76 -0.17
CA VAL A 82 -5.13 -6.01 -1.62
C VAL A 82 -3.67 -5.91 -2.07
N GLN A 83 -2.73 -5.56 -1.18
CA GLN A 83 -1.33 -5.38 -1.56
C GLN A 83 -0.34 -5.74 -0.45
N THR A 84 -0.02 -7.02 -0.33
CA THR A 84 1.01 -7.50 0.59
C THR A 84 2.23 -8.06 -0.14
N HIS A 85 3.35 -8.16 0.57
CA HIS A 85 4.60 -8.71 0.04
C HIS A 85 5.33 -9.53 1.11
N HIS A 86 5.96 -10.61 0.71
CA HIS A 86 7.05 -11.27 1.44
C HIS A 86 8.23 -11.47 0.51
N VAL A 87 9.33 -12.00 1.03
CA VAL A 87 10.58 -12.16 0.28
C VAL A 87 10.94 -13.64 0.24
N ALA A 88 11.28 -14.14 -0.95
CA ALA A 88 11.72 -15.51 -1.09
C ALA A 88 13.08 -15.75 -0.41
N VAL A 89 13.30 -16.99 0.04
CA VAL A 89 14.55 -17.41 0.67
C VAL A 89 15.73 -17.09 -0.24
N GLY A 90 16.75 -16.43 0.31
CA GLY A 90 17.96 -16.02 -0.40
C GLY A 90 17.80 -14.82 -1.34
N ARG A 91 16.62 -14.18 -1.40
CA ARG A 91 16.38 -12.93 -2.14
C ARG A 91 16.39 -11.73 -1.20
N HIS A 92 16.87 -10.60 -1.65
CA HIS A 92 16.78 -9.33 -0.91
C HIS A 92 16.90 -8.09 -1.80
N PHE A 93 17.04 -8.24 -3.12
CA PHE A 93 17.17 -7.12 -4.04
C PHE A 93 15.94 -6.97 -4.94
N ILE A 94 15.57 -5.72 -5.20
CA ILE A 94 14.67 -5.31 -6.27
C ILE A 94 15.45 -4.29 -7.11
N GLY A 95 16.02 -4.73 -8.23
CA GLY A 95 17.01 -3.93 -8.96
C GLY A 95 18.15 -3.49 -8.02
N PRO A 96 18.44 -2.19 -7.87
CA PRO A 96 19.49 -1.69 -6.97
C PRO A 96 19.05 -1.59 -5.49
N LEU A 97 17.77 -1.80 -5.17
CA LEU A 97 17.24 -1.63 -3.82
C LEU A 97 17.43 -2.91 -2.98
N ASP A 98 18.16 -2.81 -1.88
CA ASP A 98 18.19 -3.83 -0.83
C ASP A 98 16.99 -3.66 0.12
N VAL A 99 16.13 -4.67 0.24
CA VAL A 99 14.96 -4.61 1.15
C VAL A 99 15.36 -4.50 2.61
N PHE A 100 16.57 -4.93 2.99
CA PHE A 100 17.07 -4.72 4.35
C PHE A 100 17.23 -3.23 4.68
N ASP A 101 17.54 -2.38 3.69
CA ASP A 101 17.64 -0.92 3.89
C ASP A 101 16.32 -0.29 4.34
N THR A 102 15.18 -0.90 3.98
CA THR A 102 13.86 -0.44 4.44
C THR A 102 13.72 -0.57 5.95
N ARG A 103 14.14 -1.72 6.53
CA ARG A 103 14.16 -1.93 8.00
C ARG A 103 15.28 -1.17 8.68
N ARG A 104 16.46 -1.02 8.05
CA ARG A 104 17.53 -0.15 8.59
C ARG A 104 17.07 1.30 8.67
N SER A 105 16.29 1.77 7.70
CA SER A 105 15.72 3.12 7.70
C SER A 105 14.74 3.36 8.85
N ALA A 106 14.04 2.31 9.31
CA ALA A 106 13.12 2.39 10.45
C ALA A 106 13.80 2.79 11.78
N ARG A 107 15.13 2.63 11.88
CA ARG A 107 15.95 3.10 13.03
C ARG A 107 15.83 4.60 13.27
N ARG A 108 15.45 5.37 12.26
CA ARG A 108 15.20 6.81 12.39
C ARG A 108 13.94 7.11 13.22
N PHE A 109 13.00 6.17 13.32
CA PHE A 109 11.74 6.36 14.05
C PHE A 109 11.73 5.69 15.42
N ASN A 110 12.59 4.69 15.64
CA ASN A 110 12.64 3.96 16.90
C ASN A 110 14.09 3.72 17.34
N PRO A 111 14.59 4.47 18.35
CA PRO A 111 15.95 4.31 18.86
C PRO A 111 16.28 2.89 19.36
N VAL A 112 15.27 2.10 19.76
CA VAL A 112 15.45 0.70 20.21
C VAL A 112 15.88 -0.23 19.06
N LEU A 113 15.69 0.20 17.82
CA LEU A 113 16.16 -0.54 16.64
C LEU A 113 17.63 -0.24 16.30
N LYS A 114 18.26 0.75 16.96
CA LYS A 114 19.67 1.06 16.74
C LYS A 114 20.54 -0.13 17.14
N GLY A 115 21.44 -0.54 16.24
CA GLY A 115 22.32 -1.70 16.45
C GLY A 115 21.65 -3.08 16.24
N LYS A 116 20.36 -3.13 15.87
CA LYS A 116 19.67 -4.37 15.50
C LYS A 116 19.69 -4.53 13.98
N GLU A 117 20.48 -5.47 13.49
CA GLU A 117 20.50 -5.81 12.06
C GLU A 117 19.26 -6.63 11.69
N PRO A 118 18.56 -6.27 10.59
CA PRO A 118 17.44 -7.05 10.11
C PRO A 118 17.94 -8.40 9.59
N LYS A 119 17.10 -9.42 9.74
CA LYS A 119 17.37 -10.80 9.33
C LYS A 119 16.49 -11.16 8.16
N GLN A 120 16.95 -12.10 7.33
CA GLN A 120 16.16 -12.60 6.21
C GLN A 120 14.78 -13.10 6.67
N SER A 121 14.74 -13.80 7.82
CA SER A 121 13.52 -14.28 8.46
C SER A 121 12.48 -13.19 8.77
N ASP A 122 12.89 -11.92 8.85
CA ASP A 122 11.97 -10.80 9.09
C ASP A 122 11.07 -10.51 7.87
N PHE A 123 11.39 -11.06 6.70
CA PHE A 123 10.69 -10.83 5.43
C PHE A 123 10.12 -12.11 4.80
N GLU A 124 10.53 -13.28 5.28
CA GLU A 124 10.14 -14.58 4.72
C GLU A 124 8.72 -15.00 5.13
N LEU A 125 8.23 -16.06 4.48
CA LEU A 125 6.87 -16.57 4.57
C LEU A 125 6.33 -16.74 6.00
N GLU A 126 7.10 -17.31 6.92
CA GLU A 126 6.62 -17.60 8.28
C GLU A 126 6.29 -16.31 9.04
N ASN A 127 7.20 -15.34 9.00
CA ASN A 127 6.96 -14.04 9.62
C ASN A 127 5.84 -13.28 8.90
N TYR A 128 5.76 -13.39 7.57
CA TYR A 128 4.65 -12.84 6.80
C TYR A 128 3.29 -13.38 7.26
N ILE A 129 3.12 -14.71 7.39
CA ILE A 129 1.87 -15.33 7.83
C ILE A 129 1.50 -14.84 9.24
N LYS A 130 2.48 -14.79 10.14
CA LYS A 130 2.28 -14.27 11.50
C LYS A 130 1.78 -12.81 11.47
N GLU A 131 2.51 -11.92 10.81
CA GLU A 131 2.18 -10.49 10.82
C GLU A 131 0.83 -10.21 10.13
N VAL A 132 0.53 -10.89 9.02
CA VAL A 132 -0.70 -10.65 8.25
C VAL A 132 -1.91 -11.34 8.88
N PHE A 133 -1.80 -12.60 9.31
CA PHE A 133 -2.98 -13.38 9.70
C PHE A 133 -3.10 -13.70 11.19
N LEU A 134 -2.05 -13.49 11.99
CA LEU A 134 -2.09 -13.73 13.45
C LEU A 134 -2.00 -12.44 14.26
N ASP A 135 -1.26 -11.44 13.78
CA ASP A 135 -1.04 -10.18 14.46
C ASP A 135 -1.84 -9.00 13.85
N SER A 136 -2.74 -9.30 12.90
CA SER A 136 -3.66 -8.32 12.32
C SER A 136 -5.06 -8.92 12.15
N ASP A 137 -6.07 -8.06 12.04
CA ASP A 137 -7.45 -8.44 11.77
C ASP A 137 -7.70 -8.74 10.27
N THR A 138 -6.66 -8.93 9.44
CA THR A 138 -6.81 -9.17 7.99
C THR A 138 -7.60 -10.45 7.73
N ASP A 139 -8.66 -10.35 6.92
CA ASP A 139 -9.47 -11.49 6.52
C ASP A 139 -8.93 -12.16 5.27
N VAL A 140 -8.64 -11.37 4.25
CA VAL A 140 -8.08 -11.84 2.99
C VAL A 140 -6.89 -10.96 2.64
N ALA A 141 -5.84 -11.55 2.10
CA ALA A 141 -4.69 -10.82 1.58
C ALA A 141 -4.40 -11.17 0.12
N CYS A 142 -3.99 -10.19 -0.70
CA CYS A 142 -3.51 -10.43 -2.06
C CYS A 142 -2.01 -10.21 -2.14
N LEU A 143 -1.29 -11.30 -2.39
CA LEU A 143 0.17 -11.29 -2.49
C LEU A 143 0.63 -10.75 -3.83
N SER A 144 1.60 -9.84 -3.74
CA SER A 144 2.17 -9.13 -4.87
C SER A 144 3.68 -9.36 -4.94
N GLY A 145 4.22 -9.22 -6.15
CA GLY A 145 5.64 -9.26 -6.46
C GLY A 145 5.99 -8.15 -7.45
N VAL A 146 7.27 -8.01 -7.77
CA VAL A 146 7.77 -7.04 -8.74
C VAL A 146 8.32 -7.81 -9.94
N PRO A 147 7.90 -7.52 -11.19
CA PRO A 147 8.42 -8.21 -12.36
C PRO A 147 9.92 -7.90 -12.54
N ASP A 148 10.61 -8.79 -13.24
CA ASP A 148 11.99 -8.58 -13.69
C ASP A 148 12.16 -9.26 -15.06
N GLN A 149 13.27 -8.99 -15.73
CA GLN A 149 13.63 -9.60 -17.01
C GLN A 149 13.79 -11.12 -16.89
N SER A 150 14.09 -11.65 -15.71
CA SER A 150 14.20 -13.09 -15.48
C SER A 150 13.72 -13.48 -14.08
N GLU A 151 13.18 -14.69 -13.97
CA GLU A 151 12.60 -15.18 -12.71
C GLU A 151 13.63 -15.25 -11.58
N ASP A 152 14.88 -15.57 -11.92
CA ASP A 152 16.00 -15.62 -10.97
C ASP A 152 16.39 -14.25 -10.40
N LYS A 153 15.80 -13.15 -10.87
CA LYS A 153 16.00 -11.80 -10.32
C LYS A 153 14.79 -11.28 -9.55
N MET A 154 13.65 -11.95 -9.67
CA MET A 154 12.45 -11.57 -8.95
C MET A 154 12.65 -11.83 -7.45
N ILE A 155 12.30 -10.83 -6.64
CA ILE A 155 12.33 -10.96 -5.18
C ILE A 155 11.35 -12.04 -4.67
N LEU A 156 10.25 -12.21 -5.42
CA LEU A 156 9.24 -13.22 -5.23
C LEU A 156 8.58 -13.51 -6.58
N SER A 157 8.77 -14.71 -7.13
CA SER A 157 8.24 -15.06 -8.46
C SER A 157 6.74 -15.40 -8.41
N PRO A 158 6.02 -15.35 -9.56
CA PRO A 158 4.63 -15.77 -9.64
C PRO A 158 4.37 -17.16 -9.07
N ASP A 159 5.27 -18.11 -9.36
CA ASP A 159 5.19 -19.48 -8.87
C ASP A 159 5.31 -19.55 -7.35
N GLN A 160 6.21 -18.76 -6.76
CA GLN A 160 6.35 -18.64 -5.30
C GLN A 160 5.13 -17.96 -4.66
N MET A 161 4.58 -16.92 -5.30
CA MET A 161 3.36 -16.26 -4.83
C MET A 161 2.15 -17.21 -4.83
N ALA A 162 1.93 -17.92 -5.93
CA ALA A 162 0.87 -18.91 -6.04
C ALA A 162 1.04 -20.05 -5.04
N ARG A 163 2.28 -20.50 -4.80
CA ARG A 163 2.60 -21.48 -3.75
C ARG A 163 2.22 -20.97 -2.37
N THR A 164 2.59 -19.73 -2.03
CA THR A 164 2.23 -19.12 -0.75
C THR A 164 0.71 -19.01 -0.58
N ARG A 165 0.00 -18.53 -1.61
CA ARG A 165 -1.47 -18.48 -1.62
C ARG A 165 -2.08 -19.85 -1.32
N ASN A 166 -1.62 -20.87 -2.04
CA ASN A 166 -2.14 -22.23 -1.90
C ASN A 166 -1.87 -22.79 -0.49
N ILE A 167 -0.68 -22.56 0.07
CA ILE A 167 -0.35 -22.97 1.45
C ILE A 167 -1.31 -22.33 2.45
N VAL A 168 -1.54 -21.01 2.36
CA VAL A 168 -2.44 -20.33 3.30
C VAL A 168 -3.87 -20.82 3.16
N ASN A 169 -4.37 -20.98 1.93
CA ASN A 169 -5.73 -21.46 1.69
C ASN A 169 -5.92 -22.92 2.11
N GLU A 170 -4.89 -23.76 1.94
CA GLU A 170 -4.92 -25.16 2.41
C GLU A 170 -4.91 -25.24 3.94
N LEU A 171 -4.04 -24.48 4.60
CA LEU A 171 -3.96 -24.42 6.07
C LEU A 171 -5.26 -23.94 6.70
N THR A 172 -5.92 -22.97 6.08
CA THR A 172 -7.15 -22.35 6.61
C THR A 172 -8.42 -23.03 6.12
N ARG A 173 -8.34 -23.87 5.08
CA ARG A 173 -9.46 -24.53 4.41
C ARG A 173 -10.52 -23.57 3.86
N CYS A 174 -10.13 -22.33 3.58
CA CYS A 174 -10.94 -21.32 2.92
C CYS A 174 -10.05 -20.36 2.12
N GLU A 175 -10.65 -19.50 1.32
CA GLU A 175 -9.91 -18.50 0.55
C GLU A 175 -9.56 -17.31 1.46
N ARG A 176 -8.39 -17.41 2.10
CA ARG A 176 -7.79 -16.34 2.93
C ARG A 176 -6.70 -15.57 2.17
N MET A 177 -6.34 -16.05 0.99
CA MET A 177 -5.27 -15.49 0.21
C MET A 177 -5.57 -15.54 -1.29
N MET A 178 -5.24 -14.46 -1.96
CA MET A 178 -5.18 -14.30 -3.41
C MET A 178 -3.73 -14.04 -3.83
N SER A 179 -3.43 -14.21 -5.11
CA SER A 179 -2.12 -13.91 -5.68
C SER A 179 -2.23 -13.20 -7.02
N HIS A 180 -1.43 -12.16 -7.17
CA HIS A 180 -1.23 -11.55 -8.47
C HIS A 180 -0.38 -12.43 -9.38
N GLY A 181 -0.64 -12.35 -10.69
CA GLY A 181 0.40 -12.56 -11.68
C GLY A 181 1.10 -11.26 -12.03
N LEU A 182 2.28 -11.36 -12.60
CA LEU A 182 3.11 -10.22 -12.99
C LEU A 182 3.07 -10.05 -14.51
N PHE A 183 2.97 -8.79 -14.96
CA PHE A 183 3.08 -8.45 -16.37
C PHE A 183 3.94 -7.20 -16.58
N SER A 184 4.66 -7.17 -17.70
CA SER A 184 5.42 -6.03 -18.19
C SER A 184 5.33 -5.99 -19.72
N PRO A 185 4.40 -5.21 -20.29
CA PRO A 185 4.09 -5.24 -21.71
C PRO A 185 5.26 -4.84 -22.61
N ASP A 186 6.19 -4.04 -22.09
CA ASP A 186 7.43 -3.63 -22.75
C ASP A 186 8.44 -4.77 -22.99
N LEU A 187 8.17 -5.98 -22.46
CA LEU A 187 8.88 -7.21 -22.84
C LEU A 187 8.26 -7.91 -24.08
N GLY A 188 7.19 -7.36 -24.67
CA GLY A 188 6.60 -7.85 -25.92
C GLY A 188 6.10 -9.30 -25.83
N THR A 189 6.48 -10.13 -26.81
CA THR A 189 6.07 -11.54 -26.88
C THR A 189 6.40 -12.33 -25.62
N LYS A 190 7.56 -12.07 -25.01
CA LYS A 190 7.97 -12.73 -23.75
C LYS A 190 6.99 -12.45 -22.62
N ASN A 191 6.39 -11.26 -22.58
CA ASN A 191 5.34 -10.97 -21.62
C ASN A 191 4.07 -11.77 -21.90
N LEU A 192 3.62 -11.85 -23.15
CA LEU A 192 2.40 -12.59 -23.51
C LEU A 192 2.51 -14.08 -23.20
N GLU A 193 3.67 -14.70 -23.48
CA GLU A 193 3.96 -16.10 -23.13
C GLU A 193 3.92 -16.31 -21.61
N ASN A 194 4.53 -15.39 -20.84
CA ASN A 194 4.49 -15.44 -19.39
C ASN A 194 3.08 -15.22 -18.83
N MET A 195 2.30 -14.32 -19.41
CA MET A 195 0.91 -14.10 -19.00
C MET A 195 0.08 -15.36 -19.23
N HIS A 196 0.24 -16.00 -20.39
CA HIS A 196 -0.45 -17.26 -20.70
C HIS A 196 -0.13 -18.34 -19.66
N ARG A 197 1.16 -18.59 -19.41
CA ARG A 197 1.62 -19.61 -18.45
C ARG A 197 1.16 -19.34 -17.03
N GLN A 198 1.19 -18.09 -16.57
CA GLN A 198 0.67 -17.73 -15.23
C GLN A 198 -0.84 -17.99 -15.12
N ALA A 199 -1.63 -17.55 -16.10
CA ALA A 199 -3.08 -17.75 -16.08
C ALA A 199 -3.46 -19.23 -16.19
N GLU A 200 -2.77 -20.00 -17.04
CA GLU A 200 -3.04 -21.42 -17.23
C GLU A 200 -2.59 -22.27 -16.04
N SER A 201 -1.33 -22.12 -15.60
CA SER A 201 -0.71 -23.02 -14.62
C SER A 201 -0.93 -22.57 -13.18
N LEU A 202 -0.90 -21.27 -12.90
CA LEU A 202 -0.93 -20.75 -11.53
C LEU A 202 -2.32 -20.31 -11.07
N LYS A 203 -3.26 -20.14 -12.01
CA LYS A 203 -4.63 -19.67 -11.74
C LYS A 203 -4.63 -18.38 -10.91
N ILE A 204 -3.87 -17.39 -11.36
CA ILE A 204 -3.76 -16.08 -10.69
C ILE A 204 -5.11 -15.33 -10.64
N ASP A 205 -5.24 -14.40 -9.69
CA ASP A 205 -6.50 -13.73 -9.38
C ASP A 205 -6.62 -12.34 -10.04
N ALA A 206 -5.49 -11.67 -10.25
CA ALA A 206 -5.39 -10.37 -10.92
C ALA A 206 -3.96 -10.14 -11.46
N TRP A 207 -3.79 -9.14 -12.33
CA TRP A 207 -2.47 -8.75 -12.83
C TRP A 207 -1.87 -7.62 -12.00
N LYS A 208 -0.56 -7.65 -11.79
CA LYS A 208 0.22 -6.57 -11.18
C LYS A 208 1.30 -6.06 -12.14
N GLY A 209 1.30 -4.75 -12.38
CA GLY A 209 2.24 -4.06 -13.26
C GLY A 209 2.86 -2.81 -12.65
N TYR A 210 4.04 -2.43 -13.15
CA TYR A 210 4.84 -1.29 -12.70
C TYR A 210 5.25 -0.46 -13.92
N THR A 211 4.45 0.56 -14.24
CA THR A 211 4.64 1.39 -15.44
C THR A 211 5.96 2.15 -15.43
N GLY A 212 6.45 2.55 -14.26
CA GLY A 212 7.74 3.22 -14.10
C GLY A 212 8.97 2.31 -14.06
N GLN A 213 8.83 0.98 -14.16
CA GLN A 213 9.99 0.09 -14.00
C GLN A 213 10.86 -0.02 -15.26
N GLY A 214 10.26 -0.03 -16.46
CA GLY A 214 11.00 -0.15 -17.72
C GLY A 214 11.88 -1.41 -17.81
N LEU A 215 11.29 -2.54 -18.18
CA LEU A 215 12.01 -3.80 -18.41
C LEU A 215 12.37 -4.05 -19.88
N GLY A 216 11.77 -3.28 -20.80
CA GLY A 216 12.06 -3.30 -22.24
C GLY A 216 13.45 -2.76 -22.60
N ALA A 217 13.69 -2.58 -23.90
CA ALA A 217 14.99 -2.18 -24.43
C ALA A 217 15.48 -0.82 -23.88
N ASP A 218 14.59 0.17 -23.86
CA ASP A 218 14.93 1.55 -23.48
C ASP A 218 14.96 1.78 -21.96
N ARG A 219 14.41 0.83 -21.19
CA ARG A 219 14.30 0.85 -19.71
C ARG A 219 13.68 2.13 -19.11
N ASP A 220 12.91 2.88 -19.90
CA ASP A 220 12.37 4.18 -19.48
C ASP A 220 11.01 4.07 -18.76
N GLY A 221 10.30 2.95 -18.94
CA GLY A 221 8.93 2.76 -18.49
C GLY A 221 7.96 2.68 -19.66
N TRP A 222 6.66 2.63 -19.36
CA TRP A 222 5.61 2.51 -20.37
C TRP A 222 4.31 3.14 -19.87
N TRP A 223 3.38 3.45 -20.78
CA TRP A 223 2.07 4.03 -20.46
C TRP A 223 0.97 3.01 -20.71
N MET A 224 -0.08 3.03 -19.89
CA MET A 224 -1.24 2.15 -20.02
C MET A 224 -2.06 2.43 -21.29
N ASP A 225 -2.02 3.66 -21.79
CA ASP A 225 -2.73 4.08 -23.00
C ASP A 225 -1.90 3.97 -24.28
N ASP A 226 -0.67 3.42 -24.17
CA ASP A 226 0.16 3.08 -25.32
C ASP A 226 -0.44 1.86 -26.07
N GLU A 227 -1.01 2.14 -27.23
CA GLU A 227 -1.69 1.13 -28.06
C GLU A 227 -0.74 0.08 -28.64
N LYS A 228 0.56 0.38 -28.74
CA LYS A 228 1.57 -0.53 -29.29
C LYS A 228 2.20 -1.38 -28.21
N ILE A 229 2.45 -0.79 -27.04
CA ILE A 229 3.10 -1.47 -25.93
C ILE A 229 2.07 -2.15 -25.03
N ALA A 230 1.16 -1.40 -24.41
CA ALA A 230 0.29 -1.92 -23.36
C ALA A 230 -0.92 -2.71 -23.91
N TYR A 231 -1.58 -2.22 -24.96
CA TYR A 231 -2.85 -2.80 -25.42
C TYR A 231 -2.78 -4.27 -25.82
N PRO A 232 -1.71 -4.77 -26.48
CA PRO A 232 -1.59 -6.20 -26.76
C PRO A 232 -1.71 -7.07 -25.50
N ALA A 233 -1.07 -6.68 -24.40
CA ALA A 233 -1.17 -7.42 -23.13
C ALA A 233 -2.55 -7.30 -22.48
N LEU A 234 -3.14 -6.09 -22.48
CA LEU A 234 -4.44 -5.83 -21.87
C LEU A 234 -5.59 -6.55 -22.60
N GLN A 235 -5.59 -6.47 -23.93
CA GLN A 235 -6.55 -7.16 -24.79
C GLN A 235 -6.36 -8.68 -24.69
N TYR A 236 -5.12 -9.17 -24.63
CA TYR A 236 -4.85 -10.59 -24.42
C TYR A 236 -5.42 -11.08 -23.07
N SER A 237 -5.24 -10.30 -22.00
CA SER A 237 -5.83 -10.58 -20.69
C SER A 237 -7.36 -10.65 -20.76
N ARG A 238 -7.99 -9.65 -21.37
CA ARG A 238 -9.45 -9.55 -21.52
C ARG A 238 -10.02 -10.69 -22.36
N ASP A 239 -9.43 -10.93 -23.52
CA ASP A 239 -10.04 -11.73 -24.58
C ASP A 239 -9.69 -13.21 -24.48
N LYS A 240 -8.45 -13.53 -24.09
CA LYS A 240 -7.94 -14.90 -24.05
C LYS A 240 -7.89 -15.45 -22.63
N LEU A 241 -7.37 -14.68 -21.68
CA LEU A 241 -7.17 -15.16 -20.30
C LEU A 241 -8.40 -14.95 -19.41
N LYS A 242 -9.31 -14.06 -19.80
CA LYS A 242 -10.53 -13.67 -19.07
C LYS A 242 -10.26 -13.09 -17.68
N ILE A 243 -9.07 -12.54 -17.46
CA ILE A 243 -8.70 -11.85 -16.22
C ILE A 243 -8.87 -10.35 -16.45
N ARG A 244 -9.74 -9.71 -15.64
CA ARG A 244 -10.17 -8.32 -15.86
C ARG A 244 -9.51 -7.32 -14.93
N ASN A 245 -8.97 -7.76 -13.80
CA ASN A 245 -8.39 -6.88 -12.78
C ASN A 245 -6.92 -6.63 -13.08
N ILE A 246 -6.58 -5.35 -13.32
CA ILE A 246 -5.25 -4.85 -13.64
C ILE A 246 -4.80 -3.88 -12.56
N CYS A 247 -3.96 -4.35 -11.65
CA CYS A 247 -3.40 -3.59 -10.54
C CYS A 247 -2.09 -2.92 -10.96
N LEU A 248 -1.94 -1.62 -10.70
CA LEU A 248 -0.86 -0.81 -11.24
C LEU A 248 -0.19 -0.02 -10.13
N HIS A 249 1.14 -0.08 -10.09
CA HIS A 249 1.92 0.86 -9.29
C HIS A 249 1.93 2.23 -10.00
N LYS A 250 0.95 3.07 -9.68
CA LYS A 250 0.75 4.42 -10.25
C LYS A 250 0.56 5.43 -9.14
N GLY A 251 1.69 5.87 -8.59
CA GLY A 251 1.81 6.65 -7.37
C GLY A 251 3.11 6.27 -6.68
N LYS A 252 3.53 7.06 -5.71
CA LYS A 252 4.71 6.86 -4.86
C LYS A 252 5.90 6.41 -5.69
N ALA A 253 6.41 7.28 -6.55
CA ALA A 253 7.59 6.99 -7.35
C ALA A 253 8.80 6.80 -6.43
N ILE A 254 8.98 5.57 -5.94
CA ILE A 254 10.18 5.16 -5.22
C ILE A 254 11.31 5.29 -6.23
N GLY A 255 12.42 5.95 -5.86
CA GLY A 255 13.45 6.43 -6.80
C GLY A 255 14.16 5.39 -7.69
N VAL A 256 13.71 4.14 -7.65
CA VAL A 256 14.06 3.08 -8.61
C VAL A 256 13.15 3.06 -9.85
N PHE A 257 12.03 3.79 -9.84
CA PHE A 257 11.08 3.88 -10.94
C PHE A 257 11.16 5.24 -11.63
N ASN A 258 10.95 5.26 -12.94
CA ASN A 258 10.72 6.49 -13.70
C ASN A 258 9.44 7.17 -13.19
N GLU A 259 9.62 8.34 -12.59
CA GLU A 259 8.54 9.11 -11.96
C GLU A 259 7.45 9.50 -12.96
N ALA A 260 7.82 9.87 -14.19
CA ALA A 260 6.85 10.29 -15.20
C ALA A 260 5.84 9.18 -15.45
N HIS A 261 6.31 7.96 -15.69
CA HIS A 261 5.46 6.80 -15.96
C HIS A 261 4.65 6.31 -14.75
N CYS A 262 4.94 6.78 -13.54
CA CYS A 262 4.10 6.53 -12.36
C CYS A 262 2.85 7.42 -12.31
N HIS A 263 2.81 8.52 -13.09
CA HIS A 263 1.65 9.42 -13.15
C HIS A 263 0.41 8.72 -13.72
N PRO A 264 -0.80 8.89 -13.15
CA PRO A 264 -2.01 8.22 -13.62
C PRO A 264 -2.75 8.90 -14.79
N LYS A 265 -2.07 9.77 -15.58
CA LYS A 265 -2.75 10.57 -16.64
C LYS A 265 -3.25 9.72 -17.82
N ASP A 266 -2.55 8.63 -18.09
CA ASP A 266 -2.88 7.63 -19.10
C ASP A 266 -4.15 6.84 -18.78
N MET A 267 -4.65 6.94 -17.55
CA MET A 267 -5.86 6.23 -17.14
C MET A 267 -7.12 6.74 -17.85
N VAL A 268 -7.14 8.00 -18.31
CA VAL A 268 -8.31 8.59 -18.99
C VAL A 268 -8.65 7.85 -20.28
N LYS A 269 -7.63 7.62 -21.12
CA LYS A 269 -7.78 7.00 -22.44
C LYS A 269 -7.99 5.50 -22.32
N VAL A 270 -7.12 4.79 -21.58
CA VAL A 270 -7.24 3.33 -21.44
C VAL A 270 -8.56 2.90 -20.80
N SER A 271 -9.09 3.67 -19.85
CA SER A 271 -10.39 3.43 -19.24
C SER A 271 -11.52 3.48 -20.26
N LYS A 272 -11.46 4.42 -21.21
CA LYS A 272 -12.43 4.58 -22.29
C LYS A 272 -12.32 3.46 -23.33
N ASP A 273 -11.08 3.15 -23.72
CA ASP A 273 -10.78 2.24 -24.82
C ASP A 273 -10.98 0.77 -24.40
N LEU A 274 -10.83 0.46 -23.11
CA LEU A 274 -10.96 -0.89 -22.53
C LEU A 274 -11.91 -0.89 -21.31
N PRO A 275 -13.21 -0.57 -21.49
CA PRO A 275 -14.16 -0.42 -20.38
C PRO A 275 -14.43 -1.73 -19.62
N GLU A 276 -14.16 -2.88 -20.25
CA GLU A 276 -14.36 -4.22 -19.66
C GLU A 276 -13.26 -4.67 -18.69
N LEU A 277 -12.18 -3.90 -18.58
CA LEU A 277 -11.10 -4.13 -17.61
C LEU A 277 -11.30 -3.21 -16.41
N ASN A 278 -10.89 -3.68 -15.23
CA ASN A 278 -10.81 -2.89 -14.00
C ASN A 278 -9.36 -2.49 -13.77
N PHE A 279 -9.12 -1.20 -13.53
CA PHE A 279 -7.78 -0.68 -13.25
C PHE A 279 -7.69 -0.23 -11.80
N LEU A 280 -6.85 -0.90 -11.01
CA LEU A 280 -6.64 -0.59 -9.60
C LEU A 280 -5.33 0.17 -9.44
N ILE A 281 -5.43 1.44 -9.04
CA ILE A 281 -4.32 2.39 -8.91
C ILE A 281 -3.79 2.30 -7.48
N TYR A 282 -2.71 1.54 -7.32
CA TYR A 282 -2.08 1.36 -6.01
C TYR A 282 -1.33 2.62 -5.60
N HIS A 283 -1.44 2.93 -4.30
CA HIS A 283 -1.03 4.21 -3.71
C HIS A 283 -1.89 5.40 -4.17
N SER A 284 -3.08 5.15 -4.75
CA SER A 284 -4.08 6.17 -5.06
C SER A 284 -3.57 7.36 -5.89
N GLY A 285 -2.57 7.17 -6.75
CA GLY A 285 -1.97 8.29 -7.47
C GLY A 285 -1.26 9.29 -6.57
N LEU A 286 -0.91 8.98 -5.33
CA LEU A 286 -0.18 9.90 -4.45
C LEU A 286 1.25 10.09 -4.96
N LYS A 287 1.65 11.28 -5.41
CA LYS A 287 3.03 11.54 -5.85
C LYS A 287 4.06 11.27 -4.74
N SER A 288 3.93 12.01 -3.63
CA SER A 288 4.66 11.79 -2.39
C SER A 288 3.90 12.47 -1.24
N VAL A 289 4.18 12.08 0.01
CA VAL A 289 3.61 12.78 1.17
C VAL A 289 4.21 14.18 1.28
N GLU A 290 5.50 14.31 0.99
CA GLU A 290 6.25 15.57 1.01
C GLU A 290 5.63 16.61 0.06
N ASP A 291 5.22 16.20 -1.14
CA ASP A 291 4.53 17.05 -2.11
C ASP A 291 3.10 17.44 -1.65
N ALA A 292 2.47 16.62 -0.81
CA ALA A 292 1.12 16.87 -0.27
C ALA A 292 1.12 17.77 0.98
N LEU A 293 2.24 17.84 1.71
CA LEU A 293 2.34 18.59 2.97
C LEU A 293 1.92 20.07 2.88
N PRO A 294 2.30 20.85 1.85
CA PRO A 294 1.93 22.26 1.79
C PRO A 294 0.40 22.50 1.82
N ALA A 295 -0.39 21.64 1.15
CA ALA A 295 -1.85 21.73 1.18
C ALA A 295 -2.39 21.44 2.59
N SER A 296 -1.81 20.45 3.28
CA SER A 296 -2.19 20.11 4.65
C SER A 296 -1.83 21.18 5.67
N GLU A 297 -0.66 21.80 5.55
CA GLU A 297 -0.18 22.85 6.45
C GLU A 297 -1.05 24.11 6.39
N ASP A 298 -1.56 24.44 5.20
CA ASP A 298 -2.56 25.50 4.99
C ASP A 298 -3.98 25.08 5.41
N GLY A 299 -4.18 23.82 5.78
CA GLY A 299 -5.49 23.26 6.10
C GLY A 299 -6.42 23.22 4.89
N PHE A 300 -5.87 23.04 3.69
CA PHE A 300 -6.58 22.99 2.40
C PHE A 300 -7.40 24.26 2.07
N ARG A 301 -7.06 25.43 2.65
CA ARG A 301 -7.90 26.64 2.54
C ARG A 301 -7.68 27.42 1.24
N ARG A 302 -6.41 27.58 0.82
CA ARG A 302 -6.00 28.38 -0.33
C ARG A 302 -5.76 27.50 -1.55
N ASN A 303 -5.07 26.38 -1.35
CA ASN A 303 -4.78 25.43 -2.41
C ASN A 303 -4.99 24.00 -1.89
N PRO A 304 -6.15 23.38 -2.13
CA PRO A 304 -6.43 22.02 -1.70
C PRO A 304 -5.77 20.96 -2.60
N TYR A 305 -4.90 21.36 -3.52
CA TYR A 305 -4.28 20.48 -4.50
C TYR A 305 -3.26 19.54 -3.86
N VAL A 306 -3.49 18.24 -4.05
CA VAL A 306 -2.59 17.15 -3.72
C VAL A 306 -2.07 16.56 -5.02
N PRO A 307 -0.78 16.71 -5.34
CA PRO A 307 -0.26 16.32 -6.65
C PRO A 307 -0.62 14.88 -7.04
N TRP A 308 -1.09 14.72 -8.28
CA TRP A 308 -1.56 13.47 -8.91
C TRP A 308 -2.84 12.86 -8.33
N VAL A 309 -3.09 12.96 -7.01
CA VAL A 309 -4.37 12.56 -6.41
C VAL A 309 -5.48 13.48 -6.91
N SER A 310 -5.29 14.79 -6.77
CA SER A 310 -6.23 15.79 -7.26
C SER A 310 -6.41 15.72 -8.78
N ASP A 311 -5.34 15.45 -9.52
CA ASP A 311 -5.40 15.26 -10.98
C ASP A 311 -6.27 14.05 -11.34
N LEU A 312 -6.07 12.90 -10.68
CA LEU A 312 -6.85 11.69 -10.93
C LEU A 312 -8.34 11.89 -10.59
N CYS A 313 -8.64 12.59 -9.49
CA CYS A 313 -9.99 12.98 -9.14
C CYS A 313 -10.59 13.94 -10.18
N GLU A 314 -9.83 14.91 -10.67
CA GLU A 314 -10.27 15.84 -11.72
C GLU A 314 -10.51 15.11 -13.05
N TYR A 315 -9.64 14.17 -13.42
CA TYR A 315 -9.84 13.29 -14.57
C TYR A 315 -11.16 12.56 -14.48
N ARG A 316 -11.46 11.93 -13.33
CA ARG A 316 -12.75 11.25 -13.11
C ARG A 316 -13.95 12.19 -13.21
N ARG A 317 -13.86 13.42 -12.69
CA ARG A 317 -14.94 14.42 -12.76
C ARG A 317 -15.19 14.89 -14.19
N LYS A 318 -14.13 15.14 -14.97
CA LYS A 318 -14.21 15.57 -16.38
C LYS A 318 -14.59 14.45 -17.34
N ASN A 319 -14.39 13.19 -16.93
CA ASN A 319 -14.58 12.01 -17.76
C ASN A 319 -15.55 11.02 -17.09
N PRO A 320 -16.87 11.21 -17.24
CA PRO A 320 -17.88 10.36 -16.59
C PRO A 320 -17.75 8.85 -16.90
N HIS A 321 -17.11 8.50 -18.02
CA HIS A 321 -16.86 7.12 -18.44
C HIS A 321 -15.82 6.38 -17.58
N MET A 322 -15.03 7.08 -16.75
CA MET A 322 -13.99 6.48 -15.92
C MET A 322 -14.56 5.72 -14.71
N THR A 323 -15.50 4.80 -14.94
CA THR A 323 -16.16 4.01 -13.89
C THR A 323 -15.40 2.73 -13.52
N ASN A 324 -14.34 2.40 -14.26
CA ASN A 324 -13.54 1.19 -14.09
C ASN A 324 -12.11 1.48 -13.59
N VAL A 325 -11.89 2.66 -12.98
CA VAL A 325 -10.62 3.04 -12.34
C VAL A 325 -10.86 3.22 -10.85
N TYR A 326 -10.11 2.47 -10.04
CA TYR A 326 -10.26 2.40 -8.58
C TYR A 326 -8.96 2.85 -7.92
N MET A 327 -9.06 3.67 -6.88
CA MET A 327 -7.90 4.17 -6.12
C MET A 327 -7.75 3.36 -4.83
N GLU A 328 -6.62 2.67 -4.70
CA GLU A 328 -6.28 1.87 -3.52
C GLU A 328 -5.50 2.73 -2.52
N LEU A 329 -5.98 2.78 -1.28
CA LEU A 329 -5.47 3.70 -0.26
C LEU A 329 -4.17 3.21 0.39
N GLY A 330 -4.18 1.97 0.90
CA GLY A 330 -3.12 1.27 1.64
C GLY A 330 -2.03 2.17 2.21
N THR A 331 -0.84 2.14 1.60
CA THR A 331 0.31 2.91 2.08
C THR A 331 0.07 4.42 2.05
N SER A 332 -0.70 4.96 1.11
CA SER A 332 -1.00 6.38 1.02
C SER A 332 -1.78 6.86 2.23
N PHE A 333 -2.78 6.11 2.69
CA PHE A 333 -3.50 6.44 3.92
C PHE A 333 -2.60 6.38 5.15
N GLY A 334 -1.88 5.28 5.35
CA GLY A 334 -1.03 5.11 6.54
C GLY A 334 0.04 6.20 6.66
N THR A 335 0.72 6.50 5.55
CA THR A 335 1.76 7.55 5.51
C THR A 335 1.18 8.97 5.62
N ALA A 336 0.01 9.23 5.05
CA ALA A 336 -0.69 10.50 5.17
C ALA A 336 -1.13 10.76 6.61
N VAL A 337 -1.87 9.84 7.22
CA VAL A 337 -2.44 10.01 8.58
C VAL A 337 -1.36 10.19 9.63
N VAL A 338 -0.30 9.37 9.60
CA VAL A 338 0.80 9.47 10.56
C VAL A 338 1.54 10.79 10.44
N THR A 339 1.72 11.30 9.21
CA THR A 339 2.42 12.57 8.98
C THR A 339 1.53 13.77 9.30
N SER A 340 0.25 13.70 8.93
CA SER A 340 -0.76 14.72 9.15
C SER A 340 -2.18 14.14 8.97
N PRO A 341 -2.97 13.98 10.06
CA PRO A 341 -4.35 13.46 9.98
C PRO A 341 -5.26 14.22 8.98
N MET A 342 -4.99 15.52 8.78
CA MET A 342 -5.63 16.37 7.76
C MET A 342 -5.51 15.79 6.34
N LEU A 343 -4.36 15.24 5.96
CA LEU A 343 -4.16 14.59 4.67
C LEU A 343 -5.01 13.31 4.57
N GLY A 344 -5.06 12.54 5.65
CA GLY A 344 -5.81 11.28 5.71
C GLY A 344 -7.32 11.46 5.61
N ARG A 345 -7.86 12.63 5.96
CA ARG A 345 -9.28 12.95 5.78
C ARG A 345 -9.56 13.56 4.41
N THR A 346 -8.86 14.64 4.07
CA THR A 346 -9.25 15.52 2.95
C THR A 346 -8.88 14.96 1.58
N CYS A 347 -7.92 14.03 1.50
CA CYS A 347 -7.57 13.40 0.23
C CYS A 347 -8.63 12.39 -0.26
N TRP A 348 -9.48 11.88 0.64
CA TRP A 348 -10.31 10.69 0.40
C TRP A 348 -11.82 10.90 0.67
N GLU A 349 -12.21 12.07 1.19
CA GLU A 349 -13.59 12.61 1.13
C GLU A 349 -13.81 13.32 -0.22
#